data_AF-A0A6M1E3I2-F1
#
_entry.id   AF-A0A6M1E3I2-F1
#
_cell.length_a   1.000
_cell.length_b   1.000
_cell.length_c   1.000
_cell.angle_alpha   90.00
_cell.angle_beta   90.00
_cell.angle_gamma   90.00
#
_symmetry.space_group_name_H-M   'P 1'
#
loop_
_entity.id
_entity.type
_entity.pdbx_description
1 polymer ?
#
loop_
_entity_poly.entity_id
_entity_poly.type
_entity_poly.pdbx_seq_one_letter_code
_entity_poly.pdbx_strand_id
1 'polypeptide(L)'
;MKQLILVDSVNIGDFLFQGYILEEDCKKYVAYGIFVDTIKNPLVCFRRNGENTIGLSIDEALVEYISKKSAASIDQREQYFNAFLTFVVESEKKAAYMAFKGRKMEYLSNSKYLVQMRNVYLGHTDSVQ
;
A
#
# COMPACT_ATOMS: atom_id res chain seq x y z
N MET A 1 8.37 11.00 9.40
CA MET A 1 8.36 9.53 9.22
C MET A 1 9.75 9.08 8.84
N LYS A 2 10.35 8.19 9.63
CA LYS A 2 11.65 7.61 9.34
C LYS A 2 11.47 6.16 8.87
N GLN A 3 12.05 5.80 7.72
CA GLN A 3 12.15 4.41 7.27
C GLN A 3 13.16 3.69 8.17
N LEU A 4 12.72 2.67 8.90
CA LEU A 4 13.57 1.95 9.85
C LEU A 4 14.11 0.65 9.28
N ILE A 5 13.25 -0.16 8.67
CA ILE A 5 13.58 -1.52 8.24
C ILE A 5 12.88 -1.79 6.90
N LEU A 6 13.65 -2.14 5.88
CA LEU A 6 13.11 -2.73 4.65
C LEU A 6 12.65 -4.15 4.97
N VAL A 7 11.37 -4.43 4.77
CA VAL A 7 10.76 -5.75 5.05
C VAL A 7 10.66 -6.57 3.78
N ASP A 8 10.30 -5.94 2.66
CA ASP A 8 10.11 -6.64 1.40
C ASP A 8 10.19 -5.70 0.20
N SER A 9 10.43 -6.25 -0.98
CA SER A 9 10.41 -5.50 -2.23
C SER A 9 10.04 -6.36 -3.42
N VAL A 10 9.33 -5.79 -4.39
CA VAL A 10 8.92 -6.47 -5.61
C VAL A 10 8.94 -5.50 -6.80
N ASN A 11 9.34 -6.00 -7.97
CA ASN A 11 9.17 -5.28 -9.23
C ASN A 11 7.85 -5.69 -9.86
N ILE A 12 7.00 -4.71 -10.19
CA ILE A 12 5.72 -4.95 -10.87
C ILE A 12 5.60 -3.95 -12.02
N GLY A 13 5.61 -4.46 -13.25
CA GLY A 13 5.76 -3.62 -14.43
C GLY A 13 7.06 -2.82 -14.36
N ASP A 14 6.94 -1.51 -14.55
CA ASP A 14 8.08 -0.57 -14.57
C ASP A 14 8.45 -0.01 -13.19
N PHE A 15 7.79 -0.45 -12.12
CA PHE A 15 7.87 0.14 -10.79
C PHE A 15 8.45 -0.83 -9.77
N LEU A 16 9.33 -0.32 -8.90
CA LEU A 16 9.82 -1.03 -7.73
C LEU A 16 8.97 -0.65 -6.51
N PHE A 17 8.29 -1.63 -5.93
CA PHE A 17 7.56 -1.46 -4.69
C PHE A 17 8.40 -1.93 -3.52
N GLN A 18 8.45 -1.14 -2.45
CA GLN A 18 9.25 -1.42 -1.27
C GLN A 18 8.45 -1.21 0.01
N GLY A 19 8.37 -2.24 0.84
CA GLY A 19 7.65 -2.21 2.10
C GLY A 19 8.59 -1.96 3.28
N TYR A 20 8.29 -0.94 4.08
CA TYR A 20 9.11 -0.53 5.22
C TYR A 20 8.31 -0.51 6.53
N ILE A 21 8.98 -0.91 7.61
CA ILE A 21 8.57 -0.50 8.96
C ILE A 21 8.99 0.96 9.17
N LEU A 22 8.04 1.77 9.61
CA LEU A 22 8.18 3.20 9.81
C LEU A 22 8.03 3.56 11.28
N GLU A 23 8.77 4.58 11.71
CA GLU A 23 8.52 5.27 12.98
C GLU A 23 7.73 6.55 12.72
N GLU A 24 6.58 6.69 13.39
CA GLU A 24 5.90 7.98 13.49
C GLU A 24 6.53 8.83 14.60
N ASP A 25 6.98 10.03 14.20
CA ASP A 25 7.81 10.94 15.00
C ASP A 25 7.16 11.34 16.34
N CYS A 26 5.84 11.26 16.45
CA CYS A 26 5.10 11.82 17.58
C CYS A 26 4.95 10.86 18.77
N LYS A 27 5.00 9.53 18.56
CA LYS A 27 4.52 8.56 19.56
C LYS A 27 5.26 7.21 19.61
N LYS A 28 6.39 7.04 18.92
CA LYS A 28 7.08 5.73 18.77
C LYS A 28 6.15 4.61 18.28
N TYR A 29 5.07 4.99 17.58
CA TYR A 29 4.19 4.00 16.98
C TYR A 29 4.81 3.50 15.70
N VAL A 30 4.77 2.19 15.57
CA VAL A 30 5.26 1.49 14.41
C VAL A 30 4.15 1.49 13.36
N ALA A 31 4.44 2.05 12.20
CA ALA A 31 3.60 1.99 11.02
C ALA A 31 4.26 1.11 9.97
N TYR A 32 3.50 0.71 8.96
CA TYR A 32 4.02 0.00 7.80
C TYR A 32 3.65 0.76 6.55
N GLY A 33 4.63 1.06 5.70
CA GLY A 33 4.43 1.83 4.47
C GLY A 33 4.98 1.09 3.27
N ILE A 34 4.22 1.08 2.18
CA ILE A 34 4.65 0.61 0.87
C ILE A 34 4.94 1.83 0.01
N PHE A 35 6.16 1.92 -0.49
CA PHE A 35 6.68 3.01 -1.29
C PHE A 35 6.88 2.52 -2.73
N VAL A 36 6.88 3.45 -3.66
CA VAL A 36 7.16 3.21 -5.08
C VAL A 36 8.41 3.98 -5.49
N ASP A 37 9.33 3.27 -6.12
CA ASP A 37 10.63 3.77 -6.57
C ASP A 37 11.36 4.57 -5.49
N THR A 38 11.70 5.83 -5.78
CA THR A 38 12.41 6.76 -4.88
C THR A 38 11.46 7.80 -4.26
N ILE A 39 10.14 7.61 -4.40
CA ILE A 39 9.13 8.54 -3.89
C ILE A 39 9.09 8.45 -2.37
N LYS A 40 9.20 9.61 -1.70
CA LYS A 40 9.30 9.70 -0.23
C LYS A 40 7.98 9.50 0.50
N ASN A 41 6.85 9.55 -0.19
CA ASN A 41 5.54 9.33 0.39
C ASN A 41 5.12 7.87 0.14
N PRO A 42 4.56 7.17 1.15
CA PRO A 42 4.06 5.83 0.96
C PRO A 42 2.81 5.84 0.08
N LEU A 43 2.77 4.97 -0.92
CA LEU A 43 1.55 4.68 -1.69
C LEU A 43 0.47 4.06 -0.81
N VAL A 44 0.85 3.12 0.05
CA VAL A 44 -0.04 2.50 1.04
C VAL A 44 0.59 2.65 2.41
N CYS A 45 -0.19 3.11 3.38
CA CYS A 45 0.26 3.22 4.76
C CYS A 45 -0.74 2.58 5.72
N PHE A 46 -0.23 1.66 6.52
CA PHE A 46 -0.90 0.99 7.62
C PHE A 46 -0.45 1.64 8.92
N ARG A 47 -1.39 2.25 9.63
CA ARG A 47 -1.11 2.95 10.89
C ARG A 47 -2.19 2.69 11.92
N ARG A 48 -1.83 2.78 13.20
CA ARG A 48 -2.78 2.60 14.29
C ARG A 48 -3.87 3.67 14.25
N ASN A 49 -5.13 3.22 14.19
CA ASN A 49 -6.32 4.05 14.18
C ASN A 49 -7.21 3.68 15.38
N GLY A 50 -6.74 4.01 16.60
CA GLY A 50 -7.41 3.65 17.86
C GLY A 50 -6.62 2.64 18.69
N GLU A 51 -7.24 2.07 19.73
CA GLU A 51 -6.51 1.21 20.66
C GLU A 51 -6.08 -0.12 20.05
N ASN A 52 -6.89 -0.76 19.21
CA ASN A 52 -6.61 -2.09 18.65
C ASN A 52 -6.86 -2.21 17.14
N THR A 53 -7.00 -1.09 16.43
CA THR A 53 -7.34 -1.08 14.99
C THR A 53 -6.19 -0.48 14.18
N ILE A 54 -5.96 -1.03 12.99
CA ILE A 54 -5.05 -0.47 11.98
C ILE A 54 -5.89 0.11 10.85
N GLY A 55 -5.70 1.39 10.58
CA GLY A 55 -6.22 2.05 9.40
C GLY A 55 -5.28 1.86 8.21
N LEU A 56 -5.87 1.55 7.05
CA LEU A 56 -5.25 1.64 5.74
C LEU A 56 -5.47 3.05 5.18
N SER A 57 -4.43 3.62 4.60
CA SER A 57 -4.52 4.83 3.77
C SER A 57 -3.79 4.59 2.45
N ILE A 58 -4.35 5.12 1.37
CA ILE A 58 -3.79 5.03 0.01
C ILE A 58 -3.59 6.47 -0.50
N ASP A 59 -2.44 6.74 -1.09
CA ASP A 59 -2.17 8.00 -1.77
C ASP A 59 -2.69 7.91 -3.22
N GLU A 60 -3.91 8.40 -3.45
CA GLU A 60 -4.58 8.37 -4.76
C GLU A 60 -3.77 9.09 -5.85
N ALA A 61 -3.05 10.17 -5.50
CA ALA A 61 -2.21 10.88 -6.46
C ALA A 61 -1.04 10.00 -6.95
N LEU A 62 -0.50 9.14 -6.09
CA LEU A 62 0.50 8.16 -6.49
C LEU A 62 -0.09 7.02 -7.33
N VAL A 63 -1.32 6.59 -7.05
CA VAL A 63 -2.03 5.61 -7.90
C VAL A 63 -2.21 6.16 -9.31
N GLU A 64 -2.67 7.41 -9.43
CA GLU A 64 -2.78 8.11 -10.72
C GLU A 64 -1.44 8.26 -11.42
N TYR A 65 -0.39 8.62 -10.67
CA TYR A 65 0.97 8.75 -11.21
C TYR A 65 1.43 7.44 -11.85
N ILE A 66 1.30 6.31 -11.14
CA ILE A 66 1.66 4.98 -11.62
C ILE A 66 0.84 4.65 -12.88
N SER A 67 -0.48 4.90 -12.84
CA SER A 67 -1.37 4.65 -13.98
C SER A 67 -0.98 5.47 -15.23
N LYS A 68 -0.64 6.75 -15.06
CA LYS A 68 -0.24 7.65 -16.16
C LYS A 68 1.14 7.35 -16.71
N LYS A 69 2.04 6.79 -15.90
CA LYS A 69 3.41 6.45 -16.29
C LYS A 69 3.56 5.02 -16.82
N SER A 70 2.60 4.15 -16.54
CA SER A 70 2.57 2.79 -17.08
C SER A 70 2.21 2.78 -18.56
N ALA A 71 3.11 2.23 -19.39
CA ALA A 71 2.84 1.96 -20.81
C ALA A 71 2.03 0.67 -21.03
N ALA A 72 1.58 0.02 -19.96
CA ALA A 72 0.92 -1.28 -19.98
C ALA A 72 -0.51 -1.22 -20.53
N SER A 73 -0.92 -2.27 -21.25
CA SER A 73 -2.30 -2.48 -21.68
C SER A 73 -3.24 -2.69 -20.48
N ILE A 74 -4.55 -2.60 -20.69
CA ILE A 74 -5.55 -2.85 -19.63
C ILE A 74 -5.36 -4.24 -19.01
N ASP A 75 -5.17 -5.29 -19.82
CA ASP A 75 -4.94 -6.65 -19.34
C ASP A 75 -3.67 -6.77 -18.48
N GLN A 76 -2.59 -6.11 -18.91
CA GLN A 76 -1.34 -6.06 -18.14
C GLN A 76 -1.52 -5.28 -16.84
N ARG A 77 -2.28 -4.18 -16.85
CA ARG A 77 -2.61 -3.42 -15.64
C ARG A 77 -3.40 -4.29 -14.67
N GLU A 78 -4.37 -5.08 -15.11
CA GLU A 78 -5.08 -6.00 -14.21
C GLU A 78 -4.12 -7.02 -13.56
N GLN A 79 -3.20 -7.60 -14.35
CA GLN A 79 -2.20 -8.53 -13.82
C GLN A 79 -1.28 -7.86 -12.80
N TYR A 80 -0.80 -6.65 -13.10
CA TYR A 80 0.05 -5.86 -12.20
C TYR A 80 -0.68 -5.48 -10.91
N PHE A 81 -1.96 -5.12 -11.02
CA PHE A 81 -2.78 -4.83 -9.85
C PHE A 81 -2.94 -6.06 -8.95
N ASN A 82 -3.20 -7.23 -9.54
CA ASN A 82 -3.31 -8.48 -8.78
C ASN A 82 -1.97 -8.85 -8.10
N ALA A 83 -0.85 -8.70 -8.81
CA ALA A 83 0.48 -8.90 -8.23
C ALA A 83 0.74 -7.93 -7.07
N PHE A 84 0.33 -6.66 -7.21
CA PHE A 84 0.45 -5.65 -6.18
C PHE A 84 -0.40 -6.01 -4.95
N LEU A 85 -1.65 -6.45 -5.14
CA LEU A 85 -2.49 -6.91 -4.04
C LEU A 85 -1.88 -8.08 -3.27
N THR A 86 -1.34 -9.08 -3.99
CA THR A 86 -0.64 -10.20 -3.35
C THR A 86 0.54 -9.68 -2.52
N PHE A 87 1.35 -8.78 -3.08
CA PHE A 87 2.47 -8.19 -2.37
C PHE A 87 2.04 -7.44 -1.10
N VAL A 88 0.98 -6.63 -1.16
CA VAL A 88 0.43 -5.90 -0.01
C VAL A 88 0.02 -6.86 1.10
N VAL A 89 -0.71 -7.93 0.77
CA VAL A 89 -1.19 -8.93 1.73
C VAL A 89 -0.04 -9.71 2.39
N GLU A 90 0.97 -10.10 1.61
CA GLU A 90 2.15 -10.81 2.16
C GLU A 90 3.00 -9.90 3.04
N SER A 91 3.22 -8.68 2.58
CA SER A 91 3.90 -7.61 3.30
C SER A 91 3.23 -7.29 4.64
N GLU A 92 1.90 -7.19 4.65
CA GLU A 92 1.10 -6.97 5.85
C GLU A 92 1.28 -8.10 6.86
N LYS A 93 1.25 -9.38 6.43
CA LYS A 93 1.50 -10.53 7.31
C LYS A 93 2.90 -10.50 7.94
N LYS A 94 3.92 -10.14 7.15
CA LYS A 94 5.31 -9.97 7.63
C LYS A 94 5.39 -8.83 8.65
N ALA A 95 4.77 -7.68 8.35
CA ALA A 95 4.70 -6.55 9.26
C ALA A 95 3.96 -6.88 10.57
N ALA A 96 2.83 -7.59 10.51
CA ALA A 96 2.09 -8.09 11.67
C ALA A 96 2.96 -8.90 12.63
N TYR A 97 3.74 -9.82 12.07
CA TYR A 97 4.67 -10.65 12.82
C TYR A 97 5.80 -9.83 13.46
N MET A 98 6.41 -8.91 12.69
CA MET A 98 7.60 -8.17 13.12
C MET A 98 7.30 -6.94 14.00
N ALA A 99 6.31 -6.13 13.62
CA ALA A 99 6.02 -4.84 14.22
C ALA A 99 4.94 -4.89 15.32
N PHE A 100 4.04 -5.88 15.27
CA PHE A 100 2.79 -5.81 16.04
C PHE A 100 2.55 -6.96 17.04
N LYS A 101 3.54 -7.84 17.26
CA LYS A 101 3.60 -8.86 18.33
C LYS A 101 2.27 -9.60 18.58
N GLY A 102 1.63 -10.07 17.52
CA GLY A 102 0.45 -10.94 17.63
C GLY A 102 -0.82 -10.29 18.19
N ARG A 103 -0.91 -8.95 18.21
CA ARG A 103 -2.18 -8.29 18.51
C ARG A 103 -3.21 -8.68 17.44
N LYS A 104 -4.43 -8.96 17.87
CA LYS A 104 -5.57 -9.31 17.01
C LYS A 104 -5.96 -8.05 16.24
N MET A 105 -5.33 -7.86 15.08
CA MET A 105 -5.63 -6.73 14.21
C MET A 105 -6.93 -7.01 13.49
N GLU A 106 -7.91 -6.13 13.64
CA GLU A 106 -8.96 -6.00 12.64
C GLU A 106 -8.34 -5.23 11.47
N TYR A 107 -7.88 -5.97 10.47
CA TYR A 107 -7.44 -5.39 9.22
C TYR A 107 -8.65 -4.80 8.54
N LEU A 108 -8.69 -3.48 8.46
CA LEU A 108 -9.52 -2.78 7.51
C LEU A 108 -8.88 -2.97 6.12
N SER A 109 -8.78 -4.22 5.66
CA SER A 109 -8.86 -4.56 4.24
C SER A 109 -10.28 -4.19 3.78
N ASN A 110 -10.60 -2.89 3.88
CA ASN A 110 -11.84 -2.34 3.43
C ASN A 110 -11.78 -2.54 1.92
N SER A 111 -12.47 -3.56 1.44
CA SER A 111 -12.61 -3.90 0.02
C SER A 111 -12.88 -2.64 -0.81
N LYS A 112 -13.59 -1.66 -0.24
CA LYS A 112 -13.82 -0.33 -0.81
C LYS A 112 -12.56 0.44 -1.22
N TYR A 113 -11.52 0.51 -0.39
CA TYR A 113 -10.29 1.24 -0.73
C TYR A 113 -9.48 0.53 -1.82
N LEU A 114 -9.44 -0.81 -1.78
CA LEU A 114 -8.78 -1.59 -2.81
C LEU A 114 -9.53 -1.53 -4.14
N VAL A 115 -10.86 -1.55 -4.11
CA VAL A 115 -11.71 -1.35 -5.30
C VAL A 115 -11.51 0.06 -5.87
N GLN A 116 -11.48 1.09 -5.03
CA GLN A 116 -11.24 2.46 -5.48
C GLN A 116 -9.85 2.60 -6.11
N MET A 117 -8.81 2.06 -5.47
CA MET A 117 -7.46 2.04 -6.03
C MET A 117 -7.39 1.28 -7.36
N ARG A 118 -8.11 0.15 -7.48
CA ARG A 118 -8.24 -0.59 -8.75
C ARG A 118 -8.83 0.30 -9.83
N ASN A 119 -9.94 0.97 -9.52
CA ASN A 119 -10.66 1.82 -10.48
C ASN A 119 -9.77 2.98 -10.96
N VAL A 120 -9.10 3.68 -10.04
CA VAL A 120 -8.14 4.75 -10.38
C VAL A 120 -6.98 4.21 -11.20
N TYR A 121 -6.42 3.05 -10.83
CA TYR A 121 -5.27 2.47 -11.53
C TYR A 121 -5.60 1.99 -12.95
N LEU A 122 -6.73 1.31 -13.12
CA LEU A 122 -7.21 0.84 -14.43
C LEU A 122 -7.74 1.98 -15.31
N GLY A 123 -7.97 3.17 -14.74
CA GLY A 123 -8.56 4.30 -15.47
C GLY A 123 -10.08 4.20 -15.60
N HIS A 124 -10.73 3.39 -14.77
CA HIS A 124 -12.18 3.45 -14.58
C HIS A 124 -12.50 4.66 -13.72
N THR A 125 -12.70 5.83 -14.34
CA THR A 125 -13.56 6.84 -13.72
C THR A 125 -14.96 6.25 -13.70
N ASP A 126 -15.44 5.85 -12.54
CA ASP A 126 -16.89 5.80 -12.32
C ASP A 126 -17.38 7.23 -12.61
N SER A 127 -17.90 7.45 -13.81
CA SER A 127 -18.69 8.62 -14.12
C SER A 127 -19.94 8.52 -13.26
N VAL A 128 -19.85 9.08 -12.04
CA VAL A 128 -21.00 9.41 -11.22
C VAL A 128 -21.76 10.48 -12.01
N GLN A 129 -22.76 10.03 -12.77
CA GLN A 129 -23.88 10.86 -13.21
C GLN A 129 -24.88 10.99 -12.05
#